data_AF-A0AA37TA37-F1
#
_entry.id   AF-A0AA37TA37-F1
#
_cell.length_a   1.000
_cell.length_b   1.000
_cell.length_c   1.000
_cell.angle_alpha   90.00
_cell.angle_beta   90.00
_cell.angle_gamma   90.00
#
_symmetry.space_group_name_H-M   'P 1'
#
loop_
_entity.id
_entity.type
_entity.pdbx_description
1 polymer ?
#
loop_
_entity_poly.entity_id
_entity_poly.type
_entity_poly.pdbx_seq_one_letter_code
_entity_poly.pdbx_strand_id
1 'polypeptide(L)'
;MCARKTYYIFVKATDDRQFCAIRQDQPIPQMIDGVQWMYVSCIDTSRDKPFGFDVDAAHEAMRHRGVYFYRRELMFRRTNFLLEAA
;
A
#
# COMPACT_ATOMS: atom_id res chain seq x y z
N MET A 1 -20.98 -8.30 -9.18
CA MET A 1 -20.36 -6.99 -9.45
C MET A 1 -19.17 -6.86 -8.52
N CYS A 2 -17.95 -6.89 -9.04
CA CYS A 2 -16.72 -6.91 -8.23
C CYS A 2 -16.59 -5.59 -7.48
N ALA A 3 -16.71 -5.62 -6.15
CA ALA A 3 -16.51 -4.45 -5.30
C ALA A 3 -15.13 -3.83 -5.61
N ARG A 4 -15.09 -2.52 -5.89
CA ARG A 4 -13.85 -1.77 -5.99
C ARG A 4 -13.06 -1.99 -4.69
N LYS A 5 -11.89 -2.62 -4.79
CA LYS A 5 -11.02 -2.85 -3.64
C LYS A 5 -9.93 -1.78 -3.65
N THR A 6 -10.20 -0.71 -2.93
CA THR A 6 -9.24 0.36 -2.67
C THR A 6 -8.41 0.03 -1.44
N TYR A 7 -7.09 0.23 -1.52
CA TYR A 7 -6.15 -0.09 -0.46
C TYR A 7 -5.30 1.12 -0.10
N TYR A 8 -5.17 1.36 1.19
CA TYR A 8 -4.17 2.26 1.74
C TYR A 8 -2.82 1.55 1.81
N ILE A 9 -1.80 2.20 1.28
CA ILE A 9 -0.42 1.73 1.26
C ILE A 9 0.38 2.52 2.28
N PHE A 10 1.05 1.78 3.17
CA PHE A 10 1.99 2.33 4.11
C PHE A 10 3.37 1.72 3.89
N VAL A 11 4.41 2.49 4.15
CA VAL A 11 5.80 2.05 4.14
C VAL A 11 6.33 1.99 5.56
N LYS A 12 7.18 1.03 5.85
CA LYS A 12 7.81 0.93 7.16
C LYS A 12 8.85 2.03 7.32
N ALA A 13 8.76 2.81 8.39
CA ALA A 13 9.68 3.93 8.63
C ALA A 13 11.15 3.49 8.76
N THR A 14 11.40 2.26 9.21
CA THR A 14 12.75 1.70 9.36
C THR A 14 13.25 0.96 8.12
N ASP A 15 12.38 0.66 7.15
CA ASP A 15 12.73 -0.13 5.95
C ASP A 15 11.85 0.28 4.76
N ASP A 16 12.41 1.11 3.88
CA ASP A 16 11.70 1.65 2.70
C ASP A 16 11.31 0.58 1.66
N ARG A 17 11.73 -0.68 1.86
CA ARG A 17 11.38 -1.80 0.97
C ARG A 17 10.19 -2.60 1.48
N GLN A 18 9.79 -2.40 2.74
CA GLN A 18 8.68 -3.11 3.35
C GLN A 18 7.42 -2.24 3.32
N PHE A 19 6.42 -2.75 2.62
CA PHE A 19 5.14 -2.09 2.45
C PHE A 19 4.04 -2.91 3.11
N CYS A 20 3.00 -2.23 3.57
CA CYS A 20 1.76 -2.85 3.97
C CYS A 20 0.59 -2.21 3.23
N ALA A 21 -0.40 -3.04 2.91
CA ALA A 21 -1.63 -2.62 2.30
C ALA A 21 -2.81 -3.02 3.18
N ILE A 22 -3.74 -2.09 3.35
CA ILE A 22 -4.97 -2.28 4.13
C ILE A 22 -6.15 -1.84 3.28
N ARG A 23 -7.20 -2.66 3.21
CA ARG A 23 -8.43 -2.27 2.52
C ARG A 23 -9.05 -1.07 3.21
N GLN A 24 -9.41 -0.05 2.45
CA GLN A 24 -10.07 1.15 2.96
C GLN A 24 -11.39 0.86 3.69
N ASP A 25 -12.06 -0.23 3.29
CA ASP A 25 -13.31 -0.72 3.87
C ASP A 25 -13.12 -1.48 5.20
N GLN A 26 -11.88 -1.65 5.66
CA GLN A 26 -11.55 -2.36 6.91
C GLN A 26 -10.86 -1.43 7.92
N PRO A 27 -11.00 -1.72 9.23
CA PRO A 27 -10.30 -0.98 10.25
C PRO A 27 -8.78 -1.15 10.09
N ILE A 28 -8.06 -0.04 10.25
CA ILE A 28 -6.60 -0.05 10.26
C ILE A 28 -6.15 -0.73 11.57
N PRO A 29 -5.33 -1.80 11.51
CA PRO A 29 -4.84 -2.47 12.70
C PRO A 29 -3.97 -1.53 13.53
N GLN A 30 -4.01 -1.67 14.86
CA GLN A 30 -3.22 -0.85 15.80
C GLN A 30 -1.71 -0.93 15.56
N MET A 31 -1.20 -1.96 14.87
CA MET A 31 0.21 -2.04 14.46
C MET A 31 0.60 -0.88 13.52
N ILE A 32 -0.34 -0.34 12.76
CA ILE A 32 -0.12 0.80 11.87
C ILE A 32 -0.39 2.09 12.65
N ASP A 33 0.49 2.37 13.59
CA ASP A 33 0.38 3.49 14.54
C ASP A 33 0.79 4.85 13.93
N GLY A 34 1.09 4.91 12.63
CA GLY A 34 1.62 6.12 11.98
C GLY A 34 3.10 6.42 12.30
N VAL A 35 3.66 5.83 13.36
CA VAL A 35 5.08 5.96 13.73
C VAL A 35 5.95 4.94 13.02
N GLN A 36 5.59 3.66 13.12
CA GLN A 36 6.35 2.57 12.47
C GLN A 36 5.99 2.41 10.99
N TRP A 37 4.81 2.86 10.60
CA TRP A 37 4.26 2.71 9.27
C TRP A 37 3.70 4.06 8.81
N MET A 38 4.33 4.64 7.79
CA MET A 38 3.97 5.93 7.24
C MET A 38 3.06 5.74 6.04
N TYR A 39 1.97 6.50 5.97
CA TYR A 39 1.09 6.49 4.81
C TYR A 39 1.82 7.03 3.58
N VAL A 40 1.77 6.29 2.47
CA VAL A 40 2.42 6.66 1.20
C VAL A 40 1.38 7.08 0.18
N SER A 41 0.39 6.22 -0.06
CA SER A 41 -0.59 6.43 -1.10
C SER A 41 -1.78 5.50 -0.96
N CYS A 42 -2.78 5.73 -1.81
CA CYS A 42 -3.98 4.92 -1.90
C CYS A 42 -4.07 4.37 -3.32
N ILE A 43 -4.22 3.06 -3.47
CA ILE A 43 -4.31 2.39 -4.77
C ILE A 43 -5.70 1.81 -4.96
N ASP A 44 -6.21 1.91 -6.18
CA ASP A 44 -7.43 1.23 -6.60
C ASP A 44 -7.03 0.03 -7.44
N THR A 45 -7.18 -1.19 -6.94
CA THR A 45 -6.74 -2.41 -7.67
C THR A 45 -7.48 -2.65 -8.98
N SER A 46 -8.58 -1.94 -9.24
CA SER A 46 -9.29 -1.98 -10.52
C SER A 46 -8.67 -1.04 -11.58
N ARG A 47 -7.83 -0.08 -11.17
CA ARG A 47 -7.21 0.94 -12.04
C ARG A 47 -5.68 0.94 -11.99
N ASP A 48 -5.10 0.73 -10.82
CA ASP A 48 -3.66 0.75 -10.55
C ASP A 48 -3.26 -0.58 -9.91
N LYS A 49 -2.37 -1.31 -10.57
CA LYS A 49 -1.80 -2.56 -10.05
C LYS A 49 -0.30 -2.30 -9.79
N PRO A 50 0.10 -2.02 -8.55
CA PRO A 50 1.50 -1.83 -8.23
C PRO A 50 2.29 -3.09 -8.55
N PHE A 51 3.52 -2.91 -9.05
CA PHE A 51 4.45 -4.03 -9.22
C PHE A 51 4.76 -4.67 -7.86
N GLY A 52 4.63 -6.00 -7.80
CA GLY A 52 4.76 -6.78 -6.55
C GLY A 52 3.50 -6.81 -5.68
N PHE A 53 2.40 -6.18 -6.11
CA PHE A 53 1.10 -6.29 -5.42
C PHE A 53 0.28 -7.46 -5.98
N ASP A 54 0.10 -8.48 -5.14
CA ASP A 54 -0.78 -9.60 -5.44
C ASP A 54 -2.16 -9.38 -4.80
N VAL A 55 -3.19 -9.20 -5.64
CA VAL A 55 -4.55 -8.91 -5.19
C VAL A 55 -5.18 -10.10 -4.48
N ASP A 56 -4.83 -11.32 -4.89
CA ASP A 56 -5.39 -12.54 -4.31
C ASP A 56 -4.76 -12.76 -2.92
N ALA A 57 -3.43 -12.69 -2.83
CA ALA A 57 -2.72 -12.77 -1.56
C ALA A 57 -3.11 -11.61 -0.61
N ALA A 58 -3.33 -10.41 -1.14
CA ALA A 58 -3.87 -9.31 -0.34
C ALA A 58 -5.28 -9.64 0.15
N HIS A 59 -6.14 -10.21 -0.69
CA HIS A 59 -7.50 -10.57 -0.29
C HIS A 59 -7.50 -11.66 0.79
N GLU A 60 -6.65 -12.67 0.68
CA GLU A 60 -6.47 -13.70 1.69
C GLU A 60 -5.92 -13.11 3.01
N ALA A 61 -4.86 -12.30 2.94
CA ALA A 61 -4.29 -11.64 4.10
C ALA A 61 -5.32 -10.75 4.81
N MET A 62 -6.21 -10.10 4.06
CA MET A 62 -7.33 -9.34 4.62
C MET A 62 -8.35 -10.20 5.36
N ARG A 63 -8.56 -11.47 4.95
CA ARG A 63 -9.47 -12.41 5.64
C ARG A 63 -8.85 -12.96 6.93
N HIS A 64 -7.54 -13.13 6.97
CA HIS A 64 -6.85 -13.76 8.12
C HIS A 64 -6.29 -12.77 9.13
N ARG A 65 -5.69 -11.67 8.67
CA ARG A 65 -4.95 -10.70 9.51
C ARG A 65 -5.45 -9.26 9.38
N GLY A 66 -6.22 -8.94 8.34
CA GLY A 66 -6.65 -7.57 8.06
C GLY A 66 -5.52 -6.66 7.54
N VAL A 67 -4.33 -7.20 7.31
CA VAL A 67 -3.15 -6.49 6.78
C VAL A 67 -2.40 -7.37 5.81
N TYR A 68 -2.02 -6.81 4.66
CA TYR A 68 -1.20 -7.47 3.66
C TYR A 68 0.20 -6.86 3.66
N PHE A 69 1.22 -7.66 3.93
CA PHE A 69 2.61 -7.22 3.85
C PHE A 69 3.24 -7.70 2.56
N TYR A 70 3.92 -6.79 1.87
CA TYR A 70 4.64 -7.12 0.65
C TYR A 70 5.93 -6.30 0.57
N ARG A 71 6.86 -6.79 -0.22
CA ARG A 71 8.06 -6.04 -0.58
C ARG A 71 7.93 -5.64 -2.02
N ARG A 72 8.10 -4.35 -2.32
CA ARG A 72 8.25 -3.93 -3.72
C ARG A 72 9.71 -4.13 -4.10
N GLU A 73 9.97 -4.82 -5.20
CA GLU A 73 11.21 -4.57 -5.91
C GLU A 73 11.10 -3.16 -6.49
N LEU A 74 12.04 -2.29 -6.11
CA LEU A 74 12.11 -0.89 -6.53
C LEU A 74 12.20 -0.81 -8.06
N MET A 75 11.06 -0.75 -8.75
CA MET A 75 10.98 0.05 -9.96
C MET A 75 10.63 1.46 -9.54
N PHE A 76 11.65 2.31 -9.55
CA PHE A 76 11.54 3.76 -9.49
C PHE A 76 10.40 4.21 -10.42
N ARG A 77 9.29 4.73 -9.88
CA ARG A 77 8.50 5.71 -10.63
C ARG A 77 9.32 7.01 -10.57
N ARG A 78 10.20 7.22 -11.54
CA ARG A 78 10.80 8.53 -11.80
C ARG A 78 9.76 9.37 -12.55
N THR A 79 8.93 10.13 -11.84
CA THR A 79 8.10 11.28 -12.31
C THR A 79 7.29 11.77 -11.11
N ASN A 80 7.37 12.97 -10.55
CA ASN A 80 7.82 14.30 -10.97
C ASN A 80 8.47 14.99 -9.74
N PHE A 81 9.78 15.24 -9.77
CA PHE A 81 10.30 16.47 -9.19
C PHE A 81 10.25 17.47 -10.35
N LEU A 82 9.14 18.20 -10.49
CA LEU A 82 9.16 19.43 -11.26
C LEU A 82 9.26 20.58 -10.26
N LEU A 83 10.50 21.03 -10.17
CA LEU A 83 10.98 22.32 -9.72
C LEU A 83 9.95 23.45 -9.95
N GLU A 84 9.59 24.17 -8.89
CA GLU A 84 9.25 25.59 -8.99
C GLU A 84 10.11 26.34 -7.96
N ALA A 85 11.32 26.69 -8.41
CA ALA A 85 11.99 27.89 -7.95
C ALA A 85 11.66 28.97 -8.98
N ALA A 86 10.89 29.97 -8.58
CA ALA A 86 10.76 31.25 -9.24
C ALA A 86 10.63 32.33 -8.17
#